data_AF-A0A0E3LQB8-F1
#
_entry.id   AF-A0A0E3LQB8-F1
#
_cell.length_a   1.000
_cell.length_b   1.000
_cell.length_c   1.000
_cell.angle_alpha   90.00
_cell.angle_beta   90.00
_cell.angle_gamma   90.00
#
_symmetry.space_group_name_H-M   'P 1'
#
loop_
_entity.id
_entity.type
_entity.pdbx_description
1 polymer ?
#
loop_
_entity_poly.entity_id
_entity_poly.type
_entity_poly.pdbx_seq_one_letter_code
_entity_poly.pdbx_strand_id
1 'polypeptide(L)'
;MKDNLPEKGAIVQRDRETYAIAPHIPGGIADPNTLRKIADVAEKYGAAALKMTSAQRIAIVGLKEEDLDNAWADLDMKPGAAVGLCVRSVKFCPGTTFCKQGKQDAVGLGLKLDEKYHGMSMPSKFKMAVSGCPNSCSEPAIKDIGVMGTAKGYTLMVGGAAAASPRLAEVVAKNLSEEEVLDTIDRIVTFYKSSGTKKRLGKFIEGMGLESFKSQVGL
;
A
#
# COMPACT_ATOMS: atom_id res chain seq x y z
N MET A 1 10.55 28.03 -3.80
CA MET A 1 10.15 27.30 -2.57
C MET A 1 10.45 25.84 -2.82
N LYS A 2 11.09 25.12 -1.90
CA LYS A 2 11.39 23.70 -2.12
C LYS A 2 10.08 22.89 -2.17
N ASP A 3 10.00 21.97 -3.12
CA ASP A 3 8.89 21.04 -3.31
C ASP A 3 9.36 19.61 -3.08
N ASN A 4 8.41 18.65 -3.14
CA ASN A 4 8.77 17.23 -3.17
C ASN A 4 9.72 16.96 -4.34
N LEU A 5 10.58 15.96 -4.17
CA LEU A 5 11.52 15.47 -5.19
C LEU A 5 11.12 14.02 -5.54
N PRO A 6 10.13 13.79 -6.41
CA PRO A 6 9.60 12.46 -6.72
C PRO A 6 10.67 11.50 -7.26
N GLU A 7 11.61 12.02 -8.04
CA GLU A 7 12.75 11.28 -8.61
C GLU A 7 13.69 10.74 -7.52
N LYS A 8 13.76 11.42 -6.37
CA LYS A 8 14.51 10.97 -5.19
C LYS A 8 13.62 10.26 -4.16
N GLY A 9 12.33 10.06 -4.45
CA GLY A 9 11.38 9.53 -3.47
C GLY A 9 11.26 10.37 -2.19
N ALA A 10 11.64 11.64 -2.24
CA ALA A 10 11.78 12.50 -1.08
C ALA A 10 10.63 13.50 -0.95
N ILE A 11 10.15 13.65 0.28
CA ILE A 11 8.97 14.46 0.61
C ILE A 11 9.43 15.67 1.40
N VAL A 12 9.20 16.88 0.89
CA VAL A 12 9.58 18.10 1.59
C VAL A 12 8.83 18.22 2.92
N GLN A 13 9.53 18.60 3.98
CA GLN A 13 8.95 18.76 5.32
C GLN A 13 8.41 20.18 5.55
N ARG A 14 7.78 20.39 6.71
CA ARG A 14 7.11 21.66 7.06
C ARG A 14 8.06 22.86 7.06
N ASP A 15 9.32 22.65 7.41
CA ASP A 15 10.37 23.68 7.39
C ASP A 15 10.75 24.14 5.97
N ARG A 16 10.39 23.36 4.93
CA ARG A 16 10.73 23.58 3.53
C ARG A 16 12.24 23.57 3.25
N GLU A 17 12.99 22.93 4.13
CA GLU A 17 14.45 22.80 4.03
C GLU A 17 14.85 21.33 4.06
N THR A 18 14.19 20.54 4.91
CA THR A 18 14.46 19.12 5.09
C THR A 18 13.44 18.24 4.38
N TYR A 19 13.81 16.97 4.25
CA TYR A 19 13.08 15.97 3.51
C TYR A 19 12.83 14.72 4.37
N ALA A 20 11.82 13.95 3.97
CA ALA A 20 11.61 12.60 4.45
C ALA A 20 11.69 11.60 3.30
N ILE A 21 12.38 10.50 3.53
CA ILE A 21 12.39 9.32 2.65
C ILE A 21 11.77 8.14 3.38
N ALA A 22 11.24 7.18 2.63
CA ALA A 22 10.69 5.96 3.21
C ALA A 22 11.17 4.77 2.38
N PRO A 23 12.10 3.94 2.89
CA PRO A 23 12.48 2.71 2.21
C PRO A 23 11.28 1.76 2.11
N HIS A 24 11.28 0.94 1.06
CA HIS A 24 10.24 -0.05 0.85
C HIS A 24 10.45 -1.26 1.78
N ILE A 25 9.44 -1.56 2.59
CA ILE A 25 9.42 -2.70 3.51
C ILE A 25 8.09 -3.43 3.30
N PRO A 26 8.04 -4.46 2.43
CA PRO A 26 6.81 -5.19 2.12
C PRO A 26 6.11 -5.68 3.39
N GLY A 27 4.86 -5.24 3.60
CA GLY A 27 4.07 -5.58 4.79
C GLY A 27 4.63 -5.11 6.14
N GLY A 28 5.69 -4.31 6.14
CA GLY A 28 6.45 -3.98 7.35
C GLY A 28 7.18 -5.17 7.98
N ILE A 29 7.42 -6.23 7.20
CA ILE A 29 8.21 -7.39 7.63
C ILE A 29 9.68 -7.05 7.42
N ALA A 30 10.46 -7.08 8.50
CA ALA A 30 11.88 -6.77 8.48
C ALA A 30 12.62 -7.70 9.44
N ASP A 31 13.84 -8.08 9.04
CA ASP A 31 14.79 -8.71 9.95
C ASP A 31 15.52 -7.65 10.80
N PRO A 32 16.27 -8.05 11.85
CA PRO A 32 17.00 -7.10 12.68
C PRO A 32 18.04 -6.28 11.89
N ASN A 33 18.66 -6.84 10.86
CA ASN A 33 19.68 -6.16 10.06
C ASN A 33 19.09 -5.01 9.24
N THR A 34 17.90 -5.22 8.67
CA THR A 34 17.13 -4.19 7.95
C THR A 34 16.83 -3.00 8.87
N LEU A 35 16.41 -3.29 10.11
CA LEU A 35 16.10 -2.24 11.09
C LEU A 35 17.36 -1.50 11.56
N ARG A 36 18.47 -2.22 11.80
CA ARG A 36 19.77 -1.58 12.11
C ARG A 36 20.21 -0.67 10.97
N LYS A 37 20.16 -1.14 9.72
CA LYS A 37 20.53 -0.35 8.55
C LYS A 37 19.75 0.96 8.46
N ILE A 38 18.43 0.93 8.70
CA ILE A 38 17.60 2.14 8.73
C ILE A 38 18.01 3.07 9.88
N ALA A 39 18.32 2.52 11.05
CA ALA A 39 18.79 3.30 12.21
C ALA A 39 20.16 3.93 11.96
N ASP A 40 21.11 3.17 11.42
CA ASP A 40 22.47 3.62 11.10
C ASP A 40 22.46 4.77 10.09
N VAL A 41 21.63 4.67 9.03
CA VAL A 41 21.43 5.76 8.06
C VAL A 41 20.80 6.97 8.74
N ALA A 42 19.76 6.77 9.56
CA ALA A 42 19.11 7.88 10.25
C ALA A 42 20.08 8.62 11.18
N GLU A 43 20.94 7.90 11.90
CA GLU A 43 21.96 8.50 12.76
C GLU A 43 23.05 9.21 11.95
N LYS A 44 23.60 8.55 10.91
CA LYS A 44 24.68 9.09 10.05
C LYS A 44 24.32 10.43 9.42
N TYR A 45 23.08 10.58 8.95
CA TYR A 45 22.61 11.79 8.27
C TYR A 45 21.80 12.73 9.19
N GLY A 46 21.84 12.52 10.51
CA GLY A 46 21.23 13.42 11.49
C GLY A 46 19.71 13.57 11.32
N ALA A 47 19.01 12.48 11.00
CA ALA A 47 17.56 12.48 10.87
C ALA A 47 16.90 12.95 12.18
N ALA A 48 15.92 13.84 12.07
CA ALA A 48 15.16 14.33 13.21
C ALA A 48 14.28 13.26 13.86
N ALA A 49 13.78 12.28 13.09
CA ALA A 49 12.97 11.19 13.60
C ALA A 49 12.88 9.98 12.65
N LEU A 50 12.64 8.81 13.24
CA LEU A 50 12.09 7.64 12.56
C LEU A 50 10.60 7.51 12.87
N LYS A 51 9.74 7.62 11.83
CA LYS A 51 8.29 7.57 12.00
C LYS A 51 7.70 6.29 11.43
N MET A 52 7.18 5.43 12.31
CA MET A 52 6.26 4.36 11.89
C MET A 52 4.97 4.97 11.35
N THR A 53 4.50 4.47 10.21
CA THR A 53 3.30 4.99 9.55
C THR A 53 2.18 3.94 9.49
N SER A 54 0.95 4.39 9.24
CA SER A 54 -0.23 3.53 9.12
C SER A 54 -0.20 2.51 7.97
N ALA A 55 0.77 2.64 7.05
CA ALA A 55 0.98 1.75 5.91
C ALA A 55 2.09 0.71 6.15
N GLN A 56 2.42 0.40 7.42
CA GLN A 56 3.46 -0.60 7.78
C GLN A 56 4.85 -0.29 7.20
N ARG A 57 5.28 0.97 7.33
CA ARG A 57 6.58 1.46 6.85
C ARG A 57 7.22 2.38 7.89
N ILE A 58 8.52 2.59 7.76
CA ILE A 58 9.30 3.54 8.55
C ILE A 58 9.72 4.68 7.61
N ALA A 59 9.45 5.93 8.00
CA ALA A 59 9.95 7.12 7.32
C ALA A 59 11.13 7.70 8.10
N ILE A 60 12.21 8.04 7.40
CA ILE A 60 13.36 8.78 7.92
C ILE A 60 13.10 10.25 7.64
N VAL A 61 12.95 11.06 8.68
CA VAL A 61 12.46 12.45 8.61
C VAL A 61 13.57 13.41 8.99
N GLY A 62 13.67 14.54 8.27
CA GLY A 62 14.59 15.62 8.63
C GLY A 62 15.95 15.54 7.95
N LEU A 63 16.05 14.84 6.82
CA LEU A 63 17.28 14.76 6.04
C LEU A 63 17.50 16.04 5.23
N LYS A 64 18.75 16.48 5.11
CA LYS A 64 19.11 17.57 4.18
C LYS A 64 19.04 17.08 2.74
N GLU A 65 18.75 17.99 1.83
CA GLU A 65 18.64 17.68 0.40
C GLU A 65 19.93 17.11 -0.20
N GLU A 66 21.07 17.69 0.18
CA GLU A 66 22.42 17.29 -0.25
C GLU A 66 22.82 15.88 0.18
N ASP A 67 22.20 15.36 1.24
CA ASP A 67 22.48 14.05 1.80
C ASP A 67 21.59 12.94 1.21
N LEU A 68 20.53 13.28 0.46
CA LEU A 68 19.52 12.31 0.02
C LEU A 68 20.09 11.18 -0.83
N ASP A 69 20.98 11.49 -1.76
CA ASP A 69 21.53 10.49 -2.68
C ASP A 69 22.47 9.52 -1.93
N ASN A 70 23.27 10.04 -0.99
CA ASN A 70 24.14 9.24 -0.15
C ASN A 70 23.34 8.39 0.86
N ALA A 71 22.26 8.94 1.42
CA ALA A 71 21.36 8.20 2.30
C ALA A 71 20.68 7.03 1.57
N TRP A 72 20.27 7.21 0.32
CA TRP A 72 19.73 6.12 -0.50
C TRP A 72 20.78 5.08 -0.86
N ALA A 73 22.00 5.51 -1.19
CA ALA A 73 23.11 4.60 -1.47
C ALA A 73 23.45 3.73 -0.25
N ASP A 74 23.49 4.31 0.94
CA ASP A 74 23.74 3.57 2.18
C ASP A 74 22.57 2.66 2.55
N LEU A 75 21.32 3.07 2.32
CA LEU A 75 20.16 2.22 2.52
C LEU A 75 20.21 1.01 1.59
N ASP A 76 20.57 1.19 0.32
CA ASP A 76 20.51 0.18 -0.74
C ASP A 76 19.15 -0.54 -0.74
N MET A 77 18.09 0.27 -0.73
CA MET A 77 16.68 -0.15 -0.70
C MET A 77 15.89 0.63 -1.73
N LYS A 78 14.83 0.03 -2.27
CA LYS A 78 13.91 0.72 -3.18
C LYS A 78 13.06 1.76 -2.42
N PRO A 79 12.69 2.89 -3.05
CA PRO A 79 11.73 3.82 -2.46
C PRO A 79 10.35 3.20 -2.26
N GLY A 80 9.72 3.45 -1.11
CA GLY A 80 8.44 2.85 -0.71
C GLY A 80 7.19 3.47 -1.36
N ALA A 81 7.32 4.23 -2.46
CA ALA A 81 6.22 4.93 -3.13
C ALA A 81 5.36 5.77 -2.17
N ALA A 82 6.01 6.59 -1.35
CA ALA A 82 5.37 7.27 -0.22
C ALA A 82 4.46 8.44 -0.59
N VAL A 83 4.55 8.94 -1.82
CA VAL A 83 3.72 9.98 -2.46
C VAL A 83 3.34 9.54 -3.88
N GLY A 84 2.59 10.37 -4.63
CA GLY A 84 2.22 10.07 -6.02
C GLY A 84 0.87 9.38 -6.24
N LEU A 85 0.50 9.33 -7.52
CA LEU A 85 -0.69 8.66 -8.08
C LEU A 85 -0.31 7.24 -8.52
N CYS A 86 -0.11 6.38 -7.53
CA CYS A 86 0.32 5.02 -7.71
C CYS A 86 -0.30 4.11 -6.64
N VAL A 87 -0.08 2.81 -6.80
CA VAL A 87 -0.30 1.83 -5.73
C VAL A 87 0.72 2.07 -4.62
N ARG A 88 0.20 2.40 -3.44
CA ARG A 88 0.99 2.59 -2.22
C ARG A 88 1.35 1.22 -1.63
N SER A 89 2.19 1.21 -0.59
CA SER A 89 2.52 0.00 0.19
C SER A 89 1.27 -0.85 0.46
N VAL A 90 1.36 -2.13 0.13
CA VAL A 90 0.28 -3.09 0.38
C VAL A 90 0.30 -3.45 1.86
N LYS A 91 -0.82 -3.21 2.56
CA LYS A 91 -0.90 -3.45 4.01
C LYS A 91 -1.39 -4.88 4.26
N PHE A 92 -0.66 -5.72 4.97
CA PHE A 92 -1.13 -7.05 5.31
C PHE A 92 -0.78 -7.50 6.72
N CYS A 93 -1.68 -8.27 7.32
CA CYS A 93 -1.50 -8.78 8.68
C CYS A 93 -0.68 -10.08 8.67
N PRO A 94 -0.30 -10.61 9.84
CA PRO A 94 0.58 -11.79 9.89
C PRO A 94 -0.04 -13.09 9.36
N GLY A 95 -1.35 -13.13 9.08
CA GLY A 95 -2.03 -14.27 8.46
C GLY A 95 -1.84 -15.60 9.20
N THR A 96 -2.00 -16.72 8.50
CA THR A 96 -1.61 -18.05 8.99
C THR A 96 -0.10 -18.23 9.16
N THR A 97 0.70 -17.34 8.57
CA THR A 97 2.16 -17.38 8.65
C THR A 97 2.67 -17.16 10.09
N PHE A 98 2.09 -16.19 10.83
CA PHE A 98 2.52 -15.93 12.21
C PHE A 98 1.38 -15.83 13.24
N CYS A 99 0.12 -15.69 12.83
CA CYS A 99 -0.99 -15.45 13.75
C CYS A 99 -1.90 -16.68 13.91
N LYS A 100 -2.11 -17.11 15.17
CA LYS A 100 -3.02 -18.21 15.52
C LYS A 100 -4.48 -18.03 15.09
N GLN A 101 -4.90 -16.77 14.86
CA GLN A 101 -6.26 -16.45 14.41
C GLN A 101 -6.41 -16.46 12.88
N GLY A 102 -5.30 -16.56 12.14
CA GLY A 102 -5.28 -16.60 10.69
C GLY A 102 -6.17 -17.74 10.17
N LYS A 103 -7.01 -17.42 9.18
CA LYS A 103 -7.81 -18.39 8.43
C LYS A 103 -7.26 -18.62 7.04
N GLN A 104 -6.57 -17.62 6.49
CA GLN A 104 -5.90 -17.66 5.21
C GLN A 104 -4.51 -17.00 5.32
N ASP A 105 -3.61 -17.33 4.40
CA ASP A 105 -2.30 -16.70 4.34
C ASP A 105 -2.44 -15.28 3.79
N ALA A 106 -2.13 -14.31 4.65
CA ALA A 106 -2.12 -12.90 4.28
C ALA A 106 -0.73 -12.41 3.92
N VAL A 107 0.33 -13.09 4.38
CA VAL A 107 1.71 -12.73 4.09
C VAL A 107 2.05 -13.16 2.68
N GLY A 108 1.80 -14.42 2.31
CA GLY A 108 2.05 -14.92 0.95
C GLY A 108 1.28 -14.12 -0.11
N LEU A 109 -0.03 -13.99 0.03
CA LEU A 109 -0.84 -13.19 -0.89
C LEU A 109 -0.45 -11.70 -0.88
N GLY A 110 -0.20 -11.13 0.30
CA GLY A 110 0.21 -9.73 0.44
C GLY A 110 1.53 -9.41 -0.28
N LEU A 111 2.52 -10.30 -0.17
CA LEU A 111 3.81 -10.17 -0.86
C LEU A 111 3.66 -10.28 -2.38
N LYS A 112 2.82 -11.21 -2.88
CA LYS A 112 2.54 -11.32 -4.33
C LYS A 112 1.90 -10.05 -4.89
N LEU A 113 0.96 -9.46 -4.16
CA LEU A 113 0.34 -8.18 -4.53
C LEU A 113 1.35 -7.03 -4.48
N ASP A 114 2.21 -7.00 -3.47
CA ASP A 114 3.23 -5.96 -3.31
C ASP A 114 4.27 -6.03 -4.43
N GLU A 115 4.81 -7.22 -4.74
CA GLU A 115 5.76 -7.45 -5.83
C GLU A 115 5.18 -7.00 -7.19
N LYS A 116 3.91 -7.32 -7.44
CA LYS A 116 3.26 -7.02 -8.73
C LYS A 116 2.85 -5.57 -8.89
N TYR A 117 2.31 -4.95 -7.83
CA TYR A 117 1.61 -3.68 -7.96
C TYR A 117 2.29 -2.51 -7.27
N HIS A 118 3.16 -2.70 -6.28
CA HIS A 118 3.77 -1.59 -5.55
C HIS A 118 4.44 -0.59 -6.51
N GLY A 119 4.13 0.69 -6.33
CA GLY A 119 4.66 1.76 -7.18
C GLY A 119 4.04 1.85 -8.58
N MET A 120 3.17 0.92 -8.99
CA MET A 120 2.48 0.96 -10.29
C MET A 120 1.68 2.27 -10.42
N SER A 121 1.85 2.97 -11.55
CA SER A 121 1.11 4.19 -11.85
C SER A 121 -0.39 3.92 -11.98
N MET A 122 -1.20 4.74 -11.32
CA MET A 122 -2.65 4.61 -11.22
C MET A 122 -3.32 5.97 -11.48
N PRO A 123 -4.60 5.99 -11.91
CA PRO A 123 -5.31 7.25 -12.15
C PRO A 123 -5.50 8.12 -10.89
N SER A 124 -5.44 7.51 -9.70
CA SER A 124 -5.43 8.20 -8.41
C SER A 124 -4.63 7.41 -7.37
N LYS A 125 -4.43 7.97 -6.17
CA LYS A 125 -3.79 7.26 -5.05
C LYS A 125 -4.55 5.97 -4.76
N PHE A 126 -3.88 4.82 -4.86
CA PHE A 126 -4.50 3.50 -4.75
C PHE A 126 -3.90 2.72 -3.58
N LYS A 127 -4.73 2.10 -2.74
CA LYS A 127 -4.29 1.31 -1.58
C LYS A 127 -4.87 -0.09 -1.64
N MET A 128 -4.03 -1.07 -1.32
CA MET A 128 -4.43 -2.48 -1.22
C MET A 128 -4.19 -2.98 0.21
N ALA A 129 -5.01 -3.92 0.68
CA ALA A 129 -4.72 -4.65 1.91
C ALA A 129 -5.23 -6.08 1.93
N VAL A 130 -4.54 -6.93 2.69
CA VAL A 130 -4.91 -8.34 2.92
C VAL A 130 -4.98 -8.62 4.42
N SER A 131 -6.13 -9.08 4.91
CA SER A 131 -6.29 -9.57 6.28
C SER A 131 -6.60 -11.06 6.22
N GLY A 132 -5.88 -11.89 6.97
CA GLY A 132 -6.08 -13.35 6.94
C GLY A 132 -7.31 -13.86 7.70
N CYS A 133 -8.05 -12.98 8.38
CA CYS A 133 -9.27 -13.33 9.13
C CYS A 133 -10.19 -12.11 9.31
N PRO A 134 -11.43 -12.29 9.81
CA PRO A 134 -12.38 -11.20 10.05
C PRO A 134 -11.97 -10.14 11.09
N ASN A 135 -10.91 -10.35 11.88
CA ASN A 135 -10.39 -9.33 12.81
C ASN A 135 -9.85 -8.08 12.09
N SER A 136 -9.63 -8.15 10.77
CA SER A 136 -9.44 -6.97 9.93
C SER A 136 -8.23 -6.10 10.32
N CYS A 137 -7.13 -6.69 10.83
CA CYS A 137 -5.97 -5.94 11.32
C CYS A 137 -5.27 -5.07 10.25
N SER A 138 -5.43 -5.38 8.96
CA SER A 138 -4.96 -4.53 7.86
C SER A 138 -6.02 -3.56 7.31
N GLU A 139 -7.22 -3.58 7.89
CA GLU A 139 -8.35 -2.72 7.56
C GLU A 139 -8.75 -2.78 6.07
N PRO A 140 -8.95 -3.96 5.47
CA PRO A 140 -9.27 -4.11 4.05
C PRO A 140 -10.54 -3.35 3.63
N ALA A 141 -11.52 -3.17 4.52
CA ALA A 141 -12.76 -2.46 4.24
C ALA A 141 -12.61 -0.95 3.97
N ILE A 142 -11.42 -0.36 4.18
CA ILE A 142 -11.15 1.08 3.92
C ILE A 142 -10.04 1.28 2.88
N LYS A 143 -9.77 0.26 2.07
CA LYS A 143 -8.79 0.30 0.98
C LYS A 143 -9.49 0.24 -0.38
N ASP A 144 -8.80 0.73 -1.42
CA ASP A 144 -9.30 0.66 -2.79
C ASP A 144 -9.51 -0.80 -3.20
N ILE A 145 -8.59 -1.69 -2.81
CA ILE A 145 -8.75 -3.16 -2.84
C ILE A 145 -8.53 -3.72 -1.45
N GLY A 146 -9.52 -4.47 -0.95
CA GLY A 146 -9.45 -5.14 0.33
C GLY A 146 -9.69 -6.64 0.18
N VAL A 147 -8.80 -7.45 0.72
CA VAL A 147 -8.94 -8.90 0.77
C VAL A 147 -9.08 -9.35 2.22
N MET A 148 -10.11 -10.15 2.51
CA MET A 148 -10.37 -10.70 3.84
C MET A 148 -10.46 -12.23 3.78
N GLY A 149 -9.58 -12.90 4.49
CA GLY A 149 -9.59 -14.35 4.67
C GLY A 149 -10.75 -14.80 5.56
N THR A 150 -11.32 -15.94 5.18
CA THR A 150 -12.39 -16.64 5.90
C THR A 150 -12.05 -18.14 5.93
N ALA A 151 -12.84 -18.95 6.62
CA ALA A 151 -12.67 -20.40 6.59
C ALA A 151 -12.94 -21.01 5.20
N LYS A 152 -13.63 -20.30 4.30
CA LYS A 152 -14.05 -20.80 2.97
C LYS A 152 -13.19 -20.25 1.82
N GLY A 153 -12.10 -19.54 2.12
CA GLY A 153 -11.31 -18.79 1.15
C GLY A 153 -11.34 -17.29 1.42
N TYR A 154 -11.15 -16.47 0.40
CA TYR A 154 -11.05 -15.02 0.50
C TYR A 154 -12.34 -14.30 0.07
N THR A 155 -12.61 -13.17 0.72
CA THR A 155 -13.62 -12.19 0.32
C THR A 155 -12.92 -10.96 -0.24
N LEU A 156 -13.29 -10.56 -1.46
CA LEU A 156 -12.75 -9.40 -2.15
C LEU A 156 -13.71 -8.22 -2.03
N MET A 157 -13.16 -7.06 -1.67
CA MET A 157 -13.88 -5.80 -1.50
C MET A 157 -13.21 -4.69 -2.30
N VAL A 158 -14.00 -3.71 -2.78
CA VAL A 158 -13.51 -2.62 -3.63
C VAL A 158 -14.01 -1.24 -3.23
N GLY A 159 -13.18 -0.23 -3.50
CA GLY A 159 -13.54 1.19 -3.44
C GLY A 159 -13.57 1.82 -2.04
N GLY A 160 -13.04 1.15 -1.02
CA GLY A 160 -12.94 1.74 0.32
C GLY A 160 -11.92 2.89 0.38
N ALA A 161 -12.12 3.82 1.32
CA ALA A 161 -11.18 4.91 1.57
C ALA A 161 -11.31 5.46 3.00
N ALA A 162 -10.21 5.46 3.75
CA ALA A 162 -10.03 6.37 4.89
C ALA A 162 -9.45 7.70 4.38
N ALA A 163 -10.35 8.63 4.05
CA ALA A 163 -10.07 9.97 3.54
C ALA A 163 -11.04 11.00 4.17
N ALA A 164 -10.94 12.27 3.77
CA ALA A 164 -11.83 13.33 4.26
C ALA A 164 -13.32 13.01 4.10
N SER A 165 -13.67 12.28 3.03
CA SER A 165 -14.95 11.59 2.90
C SER A 165 -14.67 10.07 3.05
N PRO A 166 -14.94 9.49 4.22
CA PRO A 166 -14.75 8.06 4.45
C PRO A 166 -15.73 7.24 3.60
N ARG A 167 -15.26 6.11 3.09
CA ARG A 167 -16.07 5.16 2.33
C ARG A 167 -15.69 3.75 2.73
N LEU A 168 -16.68 2.91 3.03
CA LEU A 168 -16.47 1.47 3.17
C LEU A 168 -16.40 0.82 1.78
N ALA A 169 -15.57 -0.20 1.66
CA ALA A 169 -15.45 -1.00 0.45
C ALA A 169 -16.68 -1.90 0.30
N GLU A 170 -17.10 -2.12 -0.94
CA GLU A 170 -18.21 -3.00 -1.29
C GLU A 170 -17.69 -4.41 -1.54
N VAL A 171 -18.36 -5.45 -1.04
CA VAL A 171 -18.01 -6.84 -1.32
C VAL A 171 -18.42 -7.19 -2.75
N VAL A 172 -17.48 -7.63 -3.57
CA VAL A 172 -17.74 -8.00 -4.98
C VAL A 172 -17.64 -9.50 -5.24
N ALA A 173 -16.89 -10.23 -4.42
CA ALA A 173 -16.76 -11.68 -4.53
C ALA A 173 -16.41 -12.31 -3.18
N LYS A 174 -16.81 -13.57 -2.98
CA LYS A 174 -16.62 -14.34 -1.74
C LYS A 174 -16.16 -15.75 -2.06
N ASN A 175 -15.53 -16.40 -1.08
CA ASN A 175 -15.04 -17.78 -1.15
C ASN A 175 -14.05 -18.02 -2.30
N LEU A 176 -13.29 -17.00 -2.66
CA LEU A 176 -12.27 -17.10 -3.72
C LEU A 176 -11.05 -17.88 -3.21
N SER A 177 -10.46 -18.67 -4.09
CA SER A 177 -9.07 -19.14 -3.97
C SER A 177 -8.09 -17.96 -4.12
N GLU A 178 -6.83 -18.18 -3.77
CA GLU A 178 -5.79 -17.16 -3.93
C GLU A 178 -5.59 -16.77 -5.41
N GLU A 179 -5.64 -17.74 -6.33
CA GLU A 179 -5.51 -17.52 -7.76
C GLU A 179 -6.66 -16.66 -8.31
N GLU A 180 -7.90 -16.97 -7.94
CA GLU A 180 -9.07 -16.17 -8.32
C GLU A 180 -9.01 -14.74 -7.76
N VAL A 181 -8.45 -14.55 -6.55
CA VAL A 181 -8.21 -13.20 -6.02
C VAL A 181 -7.23 -12.43 -6.89
N LEU A 182 -6.09 -13.03 -7.24
CA LEU A 182 -5.07 -12.38 -8.06
C LEU A 182 -5.61 -12.01 -9.44
N ASP A 183 -6.27 -12.95 -10.12
CA ASP A 183 -6.89 -12.72 -11.42
C ASP A 183 -7.97 -11.64 -11.37
N THR A 184 -8.84 -11.67 -10.35
CA THR A 184 -9.89 -10.65 -10.22
C THR A 184 -9.30 -9.26 -9.97
N ILE A 185 -8.24 -9.16 -9.16
CA ILE A 185 -7.54 -7.89 -8.91
C ILE A 185 -6.89 -7.39 -10.21
N ASP A 186 -6.29 -8.26 -11.03
CA ASP A 186 -5.74 -7.88 -12.33
C ASP A 186 -6.78 -7.26 -13.25
N ARG A 187 -7.95 -7.89 -13.36
CA ARG A 187 -9.07 -7.38 -14.16
C ARG A 187 -9.51 -6.00 -13.67
N ILE A 188 -9.66 -5.83 -12.35
CA ILE A 188 -10.04 -4.55 -11.74
C ILE A 188 -8.99 -3.46 -11.98
N VAL A 189 -7.72 -3.76 -11.73
CA VAL A 189 -6.61 -2.80 -11.89
C VAL A 189 -6.49 -2.38 -13.35
N THR A 190 -6.58 -3.33 -14.29
CA THR A 190 -6.54 -3.06 -15.73
C THR A 190 -7.69 -2.16 -16.15
N PHE A 191 -8.92 -2.52 -15.80
CA PHE A 191 -10.12 -1.74 -16.12
C PHE A 191 -10.06 -0.31 -15.55
N TYR A 192 -9.66 -0.17 -14.28
CA TYR A 192 -9.55 1.13 -13.64
C TYR A 192 -8.46 1.98 -14.30
N LYS A 193 -7.30 1.40 -14.65
CA LYS A 193 -6.23 2.11 -15.37
C LYS A 193 -6.67 2.57 -16.75
N SER A 194 -7.45 1.77 -17.48
CA SER A 194 -7.92 2.11 -18.83
C SER A 194 -9.10 3.08 -18.85
N SER A 195 -9.70 3.42 -17.70
CA SER A 195 -10.92 4.22 -17.63
C SER A 195 -10.76 5.72 -17.96
N GLY A 196 -9.53 6.26 -17.98
CA GLY A 196 -9.27 7.69 -18.17
C GLY A 196 -9.74 8.60 -17.01
N THR A 197 -10.27 8.03 -15.93
CA THR A 197 -10.75 8.78 -14.77
C THR A 197 -9.61 9.43 -13.98
N LYS A 198 -9.88 10.53 -13.28
CA LYS A 198 -8.99 11.06 -12.22
C LYS A 198 -9.53 10.81 -10.82
N LYS A 199 -10.72 10.20 -10.73
CA LYS A 199 -11.38 9.87 -9.47
C LYS A 199 -10.71 8.65 -8.86
N ARG A 200 -10.64 8.61 -7.52
CA ARG A 200 -10.28 7.38 -6.78
C ARG A 200 -11.30 6.27 -7.07
N LEU A 201 -10.87 5.00 -7.01
CA LEU A 201 -11.67 3.83 -7.38
C LEU A 201 -13.09 3.87 -6.79
N GLY A 202 -13.25 4.14 -5.49
CA GLY A 202 -14.58 4.22 -4.87
C GLY A 202 -15.52 5.25 -5.51
N LYS A 203 -15.03 6.45 -5.83
CA LYS A 203 -15.80 7.51 -6.51
C LYS A 203 -16.03 7.22 -8.00
N PHE A 204 -15.14 6.43 -8.60
CA PHE A 204 -15.30 5.96 -9.97
C PHE A 204 -16.45 4.94 -10.03
N ILE A 205 -16.44 3.95 -9.13
CA ILE A 205 -17.50 2.95 -8.98
C ILE A 205 -18.84 3.62 -8.66
N GLU A 206 -18.87 4.58 -7.75
CA GLU A 206 -20.09 5.35 -7.41
C GLU A 206 -20.70 6.04 -8.64
N GLY A 207 -19.86 6.59 -9.52
CA GLY A 207 -20.33 7.29 -10.71
C GLY A 207 -20.91 6.38 -11.80
N MET A 208 -20.47 5.12 -11.90
CA MET A 208 -20.94 4.16 -12.91
C MET A 208 -21.96 3.15 -12.36
N GLY A 209 -22.04 3.00 -11.03
CA GLY A 209 -22.82 1.96 -10.35
C GLY A 209 -22.04 0.66 -10.15
N LEU A 210 -22.27 0.01 -8.99
CA LEU A 210 -21.55 -1.21 -8.61
C LEU A 210 -21.81 -2.38 -9.58
N GLU A 211 -23.06 -2.61 -10.00
CA GLU A 211 -23.39 -3.70 -10.92
C GLU A 211 -22.76 -3.51 -12.30
N SER A 212 -22.75 -2.26 -12.81
CA SER A 212 -22.06 -1.92 -14.05
C SER A 212 -20.55 -2.19 -13.92
N PHE A 213 -19.95 -1.78 -12.80
CA PHE A 213 -18.55 -2.06 -12.51
C PHE A 213 -18.26 -3.56 -12.48
N LYS A 214 -19.06 -4.35 -11.75
CA LYS A 214 -18.92 -5.81 -11.66
C LYS A 214 -18.98 -6.47 -13.03
N SER A 215 -19.96 -6.10 -13.87
CA SER A 215 -20.07 -6.61 -15.23
C SER A 215 -18.82 -6.32 -16.08
N GLN A 216 -18.26 -5.11 -16.00
CA GLN A 216 -17.06 -4.72 -16.75
C GLN A 216 -15.80 -5.50 -16.35
N VAL A 217 -15.73 -5.95 -15.09
CA VAL A 217 -14.60 -6.73 -14.58
C VAL A 217 -14.88 -8.24 -14.55
N GLY A 218 -16.05 -8.70 -15.03
CA GLY A 218 -16.44 -10.11 -15.08
C GLY A 218 -16.79 -10.71 -13.71
N LEU A 219 -17.61 -10.01 -12.92
CA LEU A 219 -18.11 -10.40 -11.59
C LEU A 219 -19.64 -10.29 -11.48
#